data_AF-A0A645H7M6-F1
#
_entry.id   AF-A0A645H7M6-F1
#
_cell.length_a   1.000
_cell.length_b   1.000
_cell.length_c   1.000
_cell.angle_alpha   90.00
_cell.angle_beta   90.00
_cell.angle_gamma   90.00
#
_symmetry.space_group_name_H-M   'P 1'
#
loop_
_entity.id
_entity.type
_entity.pdbx_description
1 polymer ?
#
loop_
_entity_poly.entity_id
_entity_poly.type
_entity_poly.pdbx_seq_one_letter_code
_entity_poly.pdbx_strand_id
1 'polypeptide(L)'
;METFKAELETKEKDLNTRITAFDNGVAEYDKVVQTVAAMDAKSAAAMLETLWPVEDTAKLLNAMIPKKAAAILEKMTTAGAKTITEKMILLSQ
;
A
#
# COMPACT_ATOMS: atom_id res chain seq x y z
N MET A 1 -9.52 -12.13 -41.92
CA MET A 1 -8.17 -11.61 -41.58
C MET A 1 -8.25 -10.21 -40.97
N GLU A 2 -9.08 -9.30 -41.51
CA GLU A 2 -9.29 -7.96 -40.94
C GLU A 2 -9.94 -7.96 -39.54
N THR A 3 -10.93 -8.83 -39.29
CA THR A 3 -11.58 -8.93 -37.97
C THR A 3 -10.61 -9.34 -36.86
N PHE A 4 -9.74 -10.31 -37.14
CA PHE A 4 -8.72 -10.76 -36.19
C PHE A 4 -7.71 -9.66 -35.86
N LYS A 5 -7.34 -8.84 -36.86
CA LYS A 5 -6.46 -7.69 -36.66
C LYS A 5 -7.11 -6.63 -35.77
N ALA A 6 -8.37 -6.28 -36.02
CA ALA A 6 -9.10 -5.29 -35.21
C ALA A 6 -9.33 -5.76 -33.76
N GLU A 7 -9.57 -7.06 -33.56
CA GLU A 7 -9.68 -7.66 -32.22
C GLU A 7 -8.35 -7.61 -31.46
N LEU A 8 -7.23 -7.88 -32.13
CA LEU A 8 -5.89 -7.74 -31.54
C LEU A 8 -5.58 -6.30 -31.14
N GLU A 9 -5.84 -5.34 -32.02
CA GLU A 9 -5.63 -3.91 -31.75
C GLU A 9 -6.48 -3.43 -30.55
N THR A 10 -7.71 -3.94 -30.43
CA THR A 10 -8.59 -3.63 -29.28
C THR A 10 -8.04 -4.21 -27.98
N LYS A 11 -7.56 -5.47 -28.00
CA LYS A 11 -6.94 -6.10 -26.83
C LYS A 11 -5.65 -5.41 -26.42
N GLU A 12 -4.83 -5.02 -27.38
CA GLU A 12 -3.58 -4.28 -27.11
C GLU A 12 -3.88 -2.93 -26.44
N LYS A 13 -4.90 -2.21 -26.93
CA LYS A 13 -5.34 -0.96 -26.31
C LYS A 13 -5.87 -1.16 -24.89
N ASP A 14 -6.65 -2.21 -24.63
CA ASP A 14 -7.12 -2.56 -23.28
C ASP A 14 -5.94 -2.85 -22.35
N LEU A 15 -5.00 -3.67 -22.80
CA LEU A 15 -3.79 -4.00 -22.04
C LEU A 15 -2.97 -2.75 -21.72
N ASN A 16 -2.72 -1.88 -22.69
CA ASN A 16 -1.98 -0.63 -22.47
C ASN A 16 -2.69 0.30 -21.48
N THR A 17 -4.03 0.35 -21.53
CA THR A 17 -4.83 1.12 -20.57
C THR A 17 -4.68 0.57 -19.15
N ARG A 18 -4.74 -0.77 -19.00
CA ARG A 18 -4.61 -1.44 -17.71
C ARG A 18 -3.20 -1.33 -17.14
N ILE A 19 -2.17 -1.41 -17.97
CA ILE A 19 -0.77 -1.18 -17.58
C ILE A 19 -0.62 0.24 -17.05
N THR A 20 -1.12 1.23 -17.80
CA THR A 20 -1.05 2.65 -17.38
C THR A 20 -1.77 2.87 -16.04
N ALA A 21 -2.95 2.26 -15.86
CA ALA A 21 -3.69 2.36 -14.61
C ALA A 21 -2.94 1.69 -13.43
N PHE A 22 -2.29 0.55 -13.67
CA PHE A 22 -1.46 -0.13 -12.68
C PHE A 22 -0.27 0.72 -12.27
N ASP A 23 0.48 1.27 -13.24
CA ASP A 23 1.65 2.12 -12.99
C ASP A 23 1.27 3.37 -12.18
N ASN A 24 0.13 4.00 -12.53
CA ASN A 24 -0.40 5.12 -11.76
C ASN A 24 -0.76 4.72 -10.33
N GLY A 25 -1.41 3.56 -10.15
CA GLY A 25 -1.76 3.04 -8.83
C GLY A 25 -0.54 2.76 -7.96
N VAL A 26 0.53 2.20 -8.54
CA VAL A 26 1.82 2.00 -7.83
C VAL A 26 2.42 3.34 -7.42
N ALA A 27 2.45 4.32 -8.32
CA ALA A 27 3.00 5.64 -8.03
C ALA A 27 2.18 6.40 -6.95
N GLU A 28 0.86 6.23 -6.93
CA GLU A 28 0.00 6.78 -5.88
C GLU A 28 0.24 6.09 -4.54
N TYR A 29 0.36 4.77 -4.52
CA TYR A 29 0.67 4.01 -3.30
C TYR A 29 2.03 4.43 -2.71
N ASP A 30 3.06 4.57 -3.53
CA ASP A 30 4.37 5.04 -3.09
C ASP A 30 4.32 6.43 -2.45
N LYS A 31 3.52 7.35 -3.01
CA LYS A 31 3.30 8.68 -2.42
C LYS A 31 2.63 8.60 -1.06
N VAL A 32 1.68 7.69 -0.87
CA VAL A 32 1.05 7.47 0.43
C VAL A 32 2.08 6.96 1.44
N VAL A 33 2.88 5.95 1.09
CA VAL A 33 3.93 5.42 1.95
C VAL A 33 4.93 6.52 2.34
N GLN A 34 5.37 7.34 1.39
CA GLN A 34 6.28 8.45 1.64
C GLN A 34 5.67 9.52 2.54
N THR A 35 4.40 9.87 2.31
CA THR A 35 3.67 10.86 3.11
C THR A 35 3.59 10.41 4.57
N VAL A 36 3.18 9.17 4.81
CA VAL A 36 3.07 8.64 6.18
C VAL A 36 4.44 8.48 6.83
N ALA A 37 5.48 8.08 6.08
CA ALA A 37 6.84 7.95 6.60
C ALA A 37 7.49 9.30 6.96
N ALA A 38 7.01 10.39 6.36
CA ALA A 38 7.44 11.76 6.64
C ALA A 38 6.73 12.38 7.86
N MET A 39 5.56 11.86 8.25
CA MET A 39 4.87 12.29 9.47
C MET A 39 5.71 11.97 10.72
N ASP A 40 5.47 12.72 11.80
CA ASP A 40 5.94 12.28 13.10
C ASP A 40 5.23 10.97 13.50
N ALA A 41 5.94 10.10 14.22
CA ALA A 41 5.46 8.77 14.51
C ALA A 41 4.15 8.74 15.32
N LYS A 42 3.91 9.75 16.17
CA LYS A 42 2.69 9.81 16.99
C LYS A 42 1.48 10.17 16.13
N SER A 43 1.60 11.15 15.24
CA SER A 43 0.53 11.52 14.30
C SER A 43 0.24 10.39 13.31
N ALA A 44 1.27 9.72 12.79
CA ALA A 44 1.10 8.57 11.91
C ALA A 44 0.37 7.43 12.62
N ALA A 45 0.77 7.08 13.84
CA ALA A 45 0.11 6.04 14.63
C ALA A 45 -1.37 6.36 14.89
N ALA A 46 -1.67 7.58 15.33
CA ALA A 46 -3.04 8.01 15.59
C ALA A 46 -3.92 7.94 14.32
N MET A 47 -3.39 8.36 13.18
CA MET A 47 -4.10 8.29 11.90
C MET A 47 -4.37 6.85 11.48
N LEU A 48 -3.34 5.99 11.53
CA LEU A 48 -3.41 4.61 11.07
C LEU A 48 -4.30 3.73 11.97
N GLU A 49 -4.30 3.95 13.28
CA GLU A 49 -5.19 3.20 14.20
C GLU A 49 -6.66 3.61 14.07
N THR A 50 -6.92 4.88 13.74
CA THR A 50 -8.29 5.42 13.77
C THR A 50 -9.00 5.30 12.43
N LEU A 51 -8.28 5.53 11.34
CA LEU A 51 -8.88 5.78 10.03
C LEU A 51 -8.63 4.68 9.01
N TRP A 52 -7.69 3.78 9.28
CA TRP A 52 -7.24 2.80 8.30
C TRP A 52 -7.59 1.37 8.72
N PRO A 53 -8.05 0.53 7.77
CA PRO A 53 -8.18 -0.89 8.01
C PRO A 53 -6.83 -1.51 8.40
N VAL A 54 -6.87 -2.50 9.30
CA VAL A 54 -5.67 -3.23 9.77
C VAL A 54 -4.83 -3.78 8.61
N GLU A 55 -5.50 -4.33 7.58
CA GLU A 55 -4.85 -4.86 6.38
C GLU A 55 -4.01 -3.79 5.66
N ASP A 56 -4.60 -2.63 5.43
CA ASP A 56 -3.96 -1.57 4.65
C ASP A 56 -2.85 -0.89 5.46
N THR A 57 -3.07 -0.71 6.76
CA THR A 57 -2.02 -0.27 7.69
C THR A 57 -0.84 -1.24 7.68
N ALA A 58 -1.07 -2.54 7.73
CA ALA A 58 -0.01 -3.54 7.69
C ALA A 58 0.77 -3.52 6.38
N LYS A 59 0.10 -3.44 5.23
CA LYS A 59 0.76 -3.31 3.91
C LYS A 59 1.61 -2.04 3.83
N LEU A 60 1.06 -0.92 4.29
CA LEU A 60 1.72 0.37 4.28
C LEU A 60 2.98 0.36 5.15
N LEU A 61 2.90 -0.18 6.37
CA LEU A 61 4.07 -0.31 7.25
C LEU A 61 5.08 -1.33 6.72
N ASN A 62 4.64 -2.39 6.06
CA ASN A 62 5.53 -3.39 5.44
C ASN A 62 6.32 -2.82 4.25
N ALA A 63 5.76 -1.83 3.55
CA ALA A 63 6.42 -1.13 2.46
C ALA A 63 7.41 -0.04 2.94
N MET A 64 7.44 0.28 4.23
CA MET A 64 8.36 1.28 4.79
C MET A 64 9.73 0.70 5.16
N ILE A 65 10.70 1.59 5.34
CA ILE A 65 11.96 1.25 6.04
C ILE A 65 11.62 0.71 7.44
N PRO A 66 12.13 -0.46 7.86
CA PRO A 66 11.71 -1.12 9.10
C PRO A 66 11.78 -0.24 10.35
N LYS A 67 12.83 0.59 10.47
CA LYS A 67 12.99 1.52 11.60
C LYS A 67 11.85 2.55 11.70
N LYS A 68 11.30 2.99 10.56
CA LYS A 68 10.18 3.94 10.52
C LYS A 68 8.88 3.25 10.91
N ALA A 69 8.62 2.06 10.36
CA ALA A 69 7.46 1.26 10.73
C ALA A 69 7.45 0.93 12.23
N ALA A 70 8.59 0.49 12.78
CA ALA A 70 8.74 0.22 14.21
C ALA A 70 8.46 1.46 15.08
N ALA A 71 8.99 2.63 14.70
CA ALA A 71 8.74 3.86 15.43
C ALA A 71 7.25 4.24 15.48
N ILE A 72 6.50 3.96 14.41
CA ILE A 72 5.04 4.17 14.36
C ILE A 72 4.33 3.15 15.26
N LEU A 73 4.66 1.85 15.16
CA LEU A 73 4.08 0.80 16.01
C LEU A 73 4.30 1.07 17.50
N GLU A 74 5.46 1.62 17.89
CA GLU A 74 5.75 2.02 19.28
C GLU A 74 4.84 3.13 19.82
N LYS A 75 4.17 3.89 18.94
CA LYS A 75 3.24 4.97 19.32
C LYS A 75 1.77 4.55 19.25
N MET A 76 1.50 3.35 18.76
CA MET A 76 0.17 2.74 18.75
C MET A 76 -0.20 2.18 20.11
N THR A 77 -1.48 1.88 20.31
CA THR A 77 -1.93 1.05 21.43
C THR A 77 -1.32 -0.35 21.33
N THR A 78 -1.10 -1.02 22.46
CA THR A 78 -0.56 -2.38 22.47
C THR A 78 -1.42 -3.35 21.65
N ALA A 79 -2.75 -3.21 21.70
CA ALA A 79 -3.67 -4.04 20.94
C ALA A 79 -3.59 -3.76 19.43
N GLY A 80 -3.54 -2.49 19.03
CA GLY A 80 -3.36 -2.10 17.63
C GLY A 80 -2.03 -2.59 17.08
N ALA A 81 -0.93 -2.31 17.78
CA ALA A 81 0.41 -2.74 17.40
C ALA A 81 0.52 -4.27 17.26
N LYS A 82 -0.05 -5.04 18.20
CA LYS A 82 -0.11 -6.51 18.12
C LYS A 82 -0.83 -6.97 16.86
N THR A 83 -2.03 -6.46 16.62
CA THR A 83 -2.89 -6.89 15.51
C THR A 83 -2.24 -6.57 14.16
N ILE A 84 -1.65 -5.38 14.03
CA ILE A 84 -0.94 -4.96 12.81
C ILE A 84 0.33 -5.79 12.60
N THR A 85 1.11 -6.04 13.65
CA THR A 85 2.33 -6.86 13.56
C THR A 85 2.02 -8.30 13.14
N GLU A 86 0.98 -8.92 13.71
CA GLU A 86 0.51 -10.26 13.29
C GLU A 86 0.16 -10.26 11.80
N LYS A 87 -0.47 -9.19 11.32
CA LYS A 87 -0.81 -9.04 9.91
C LYS A 87 0.42 -8.85 9.01
N MET A 88 1.40 -8.07 9.44
CA MET A 88 2.66 -7.89 8.71
C MET A 88 3.45 -9.20 8.59
N ILE A 89 3.43 -10.05 9.62
CA ILE A 89 4.04 -11.39 9.57
C ILE A 89 3.38 -12.24 8.48
N LEU A 90 2.05 -12.22 8.36
CA LEU A 90 1.34 -12.97 7.32
C LEU A 90 1.64 -12.45 5.91
N LEU A 91 1.92 -11.16 5.75
CA LEU A 91 2.32 -10.57 4.46
C LEU A 91 3.76 -10.91 4.06
N SER A 92 4.57 -11.44 4.98
CA SER A 92 5.99 -11.76 4.77
C SER A 92 6.25 -13.25 4.50
N GLN A 93 5.20 -14.07 4.44
CA GLN A 93 5.24 -15.51 4.16
C GLN A 93 4.97 -15.77 2.68
#